data_AF-A0A4U6R410-F1
#
_entry.id   AF-A0A4U6R410-F1
#
_cell.length_a   1.000
_cell.length_b   1.000
_cell.length_c   1.000
_cell.angle_alpha   90.00
_cell.angle_beta   90.00
_cell.angle_gamma   90.00
#
_symmetry.space_group_name_H-M   'P 1'
#
loop_
_entity.id
_entity.type
_entity.pdbx_description
1 polymer ?
#
loop_
_entity_poly.entity_id
_entity_poly.type
_entity_poly.pdbx_seq_one_letter_code
_entity_poly.pdbx_strand_id
1 'polypeptide(L)'
;MSDVLEQLAQVLEARKEADPETSYVASLHHKGLNKILEKVGEECTETLLAAKDAEQSGDTRDVVYETADLWFHSMVMLSRLGLSPKDVLDELASRFDLSGLEEKASRSQ
;
A
#
# COMPACT_ATOMS: atom_id res chain seq x y z
N MET A 1 -13.09 -14.46 -8.86
CA MET A 1 -12.91 -13.04 -9.18
C MET A 1 -11.63 -12.65 -8.47
N SER A 2 -10.51 -12.54 -9.18
CA SER A 2 -9.24 -12.25 -8.49
C SER A 2 -9.27 -10.80 -8.04
N ASP A 3 -8.83 -10.57 -6.81
CA ASP A 3 -8.69 -9.25 -6.24
C ASP A 3 -7.70 -8.42 -7.09
N VAL A 4 -7.98 -7.13 -7.28
CA VAL A 4 -7.07 -6.21 -7.98
C VAL A 4 -5.70 -6.19 -7.30
N LEU A 5 -5.66 -6.29 -5.97
CA LEU A 5 -4.41 -6.33 -5.21
C LEU A 5 -3.63 -7.63 -5.46
N GLU A 6 -4.31 -8.77 -5.63
CA GLU A 6 -3.65 -10.02 -5.99
C GLU A 6 -3.05 -9.97 -7.39
N GLN A 7 -3.78 -9.41 -8.37
CA GLN A 7 -3.26 -9.22 -9.73
C GLN A 7 -2.04 -8.31 -9.73
N LEU A 8 -2.11 -7.21 -8.99
CA LEU A 8 -0.99 -6.28 -8.86
C LEU A 8 0.22 -6.97 -8.18
N ALA A 9 0.01 -7.76 -7.12
CA ALA A 9 1.08 -8.53 -6.48
C ALA A 9 1.79 -9.49 -7.46
N GLN A 10 1.02 -10.20 -8.28
CA GLN A 10 1.57 -11.10 -9.31
C GLN A 10 2.40 -10.34 -10.34
N VAL A 11 1.93 -9.17 -10.77
CA VAL A 11 2.67 -8.30 -11.71
C VAL A 11 3.96 -7.77 -11.07
N LEU A 12 3.92 -7.35 -9.80
CA LEU A 12 5.09 -6.88 -9.07
C LEU A 12 6.16 -7.98 -8.98
N GLU A 13 5.78 -9.19 -8.58
CA GLU A 13 6.72 -10.30 -8.46
C GLU A 13 7.29 -10.72 -9.83
N ALA A 14 6.45 -10.79 -10.87
CA ALA A 14 6.91 -11.10 -12.23
C ALA A 14 7.89 -10.08 -12.80
N ARG A 15 7.80 -8.81 -12.36
CA ARG A 15 8.64 -7.70 -12.84
C ARG A 15 9.82 -7.38 -11.94
N LYS A 16 9.94 -8.04 -10.79
CA LYS A 16 10.99 -7.81 -9.79
C LYS A 16 12.40 -8.06 -10.32
N GLU A 17 12.55 -9.13 -11.11
CA GLU A 17 13.82 -9.55 -11.75
C GLU A 17 13.90 -9.15 -13.23
N ALA A 18 12.99 -8.30 -13.71
CA ALA A 18 13.05 -7.78 -15.07
C ALA A 18 14.21 -6.79 -15.24
N ASP A 19 14.49 -6.39 -16.48
CA ASP A 19 15.51 -5.40 -16.77
C ASP A 19 15.12 -4.03 -16.13
N PRO A 20 15.94 -3.47 -15.22
CA PRO A 20 15.66 -2.20 -14.54
C PRO A 20 15.59 -1.00 -15.49
N GLU A 21 16.14 -1.09 -16.71
CA GLU A 21 16.05 -0.01 -17.71
C GLU A 21 14.68 0.03 -18.40
N THR A 22 13.90 -1.06 -18.33
CA THR A 22 12.61 -1.19 -19.04
C THR A 22 11.41 -1.37 -18.11
N SER A 23 11.64 -1.67 -16.83
CA SER A 23 10.60 -1.89 -15.83
C SER A 23 10.81 -0.98 -14.62
N TYR A 24 9.82 -0.12 -14.35
CA TYR A 24 9.87 0.78 -13.19
C TYR A 24 10.01 0.02 -11.86
N VAL A 25 9.26 -1.07 -11.69
CA VAL A 25 9.34 -1.96 -10.51
C VAL A 25 10.76 -2.51 -10.37
N ALA A 26 11.33 -3.08 -11.43
CA ALA A 26 12.71 -3.58 -11.39
C ALA A 26 13.70 -2.47 -11.02
N SER A 27 13.52 -1.25 -11.54
CA SER A 27 14.38 -0.11 -11.21
C SER A 27 14.34 0.25 -9.72
N LEU A 28 13.18 0.15 -9.07
CA LEU A 28 13.02 0.38 -7.64
C LEU A 28 13.70 -0.72 -6.82
N HIS A 29 13.48 -1.98 -7.20
CA HIS A 29 14.13 -3.12 -6.54
C HIS A 29 15.66 -3.07 -6.70
N HIS A 30 16.16 -2.66 -7.86
CA HIS A 30 17.58 -2.47 -8.13
C HIS A 30 18.18 -1.35 -7.27
N LYS A 31 17.50 -0.20 -7.16
CA LYS A 31 17.92 0.94 -6.31
C LYS A 31 17.82 0.63 -4.80
N GLY A 32 17.05 -0.39 -4.43
CA GLY A 32 16.99 -0.92 -3.07
C GLY A 32 15.98 -0.24 -2.16
N LEU A 33 15.94 -0.70 -0.90
CA LEU A 33 14.89 -0.36 0.05
C LEU A 33 14.76 1.16 0.31
N ASN A 34 15.88 1.87 0.46
CA ASN A 34 15.83 3.32 0.73
C ASN A 34 15.08 4.08 -0.37
N LYS A 35 15.29 3.74 -1.64
CA LYS A 35 14.59 4.41 -2.75
C LYS A 35 13.09 4.10 -2.75
N ILE A 36 12.72 2.89 -2.37
CA ILE A 36 11.31 2.50 -2.22
C ILE A 36 10.67 3.29 -1.07
N LEU A 37 11.35 3.42 0.07
CA LEU A 37 10.85 4.17 1.22
C LEU A 37 10.75 5.68 0.95
N GLU A 38 11.66 6.26 0.15
CA GLU A 38 11.51 7.63 -0.34
C GLU A 38 10.18 7.82 -1.06
N LYS A 39 9.81 6.91 -1.97
CA LYS A 39 8.52 6.96 -2.67
C LYS A 39 7.34 6.80 -1.72
N VAL A 40 7.39 5.83 -0.80
CA VAL A 40 6.32 5.67 0.22
C VAL A 40 6.12 6.96 1.04
N GLY A 41 7.21 7.64 1.42
CA GLY A 41 7.14 8.91 2.14
C GLY A 41 6.59 10.08 1.31
N GLU A 42 6.97 10.14 0.04
CA GLU A 42 6.46 11.10 -0.96
C GLU A 42 4.95 10.95 -1.10
N GLU A 43 4.46 9.76 -1.46
CA GLU A 43 3.03 9.49 -1.68
C GLU A 43 2.20 9.67 -0.41
N CYS A 44 2.77 9.36 0.75
CA CYS A 44 2.13 9.63 2.03
C CYS A 44 1.89 11.13 2.23
N THR A 45 2.90 11.95 1.93
CA THR A 45 2.79 13.41 2.04
C THR A 45 1.80 13.97 1.02
N GLU A 46 1.84 13.49 -0.22
CA GLU A 46 0.91 13.90 -1.28
C GLU A 46 -0.53 13.52 -0.96
N THR A 47 -0.76 12.31 -0.44
CA THR A 47 -2.09 11.87 0.03
C THR A 47 -2.65 12.80 1.12
N LEU A 48 -1.81 13.21 2.09
CA LEU A 48 -2.22 14.13 3.15
C LEU A 48 -2.63 15.51 2.60
N LEU A 49 -1.87 16.03 1.62
CA LEU A 49 -2.16 17.31 0.98
C LEU A 49 -3.43 17.22 0.12
N ALA A 50 -3.55 16.17 -0.70
CA ALA A 50 -4.73 15.93 -1.53
C ALA A 50 -6.01 15.86 -0.70
N ALA A 51 -5.99 15.16 0.45
CA ALA A 51 -7.14 15.08 1.35
C ALA A 51 -7.53 16.45 1.93
N LYS A 52 -6.54 17.27 2.32
CA LYS A 52 -6.77 18.62 2.85
C LYS A 52 -7.32 19.58 1.79
N ASP A 53 -6.85 19.46 0.56
CA ASP A 53 -7.31 20.30 -0.54
C ASP A 53 -8.70 19.87 -1.03
N ALA A 54 -9.00 18.57 -0.99
CA ALA A 54 -10.33 18.03 -1.27
C ALA A 54 -11.39 18.54 -0.29
N GLU A 55 -11.07 18.69 1.00
CA GLU A 55 -12.00 19.25 1.99
C GLU A 55 -12.41 20.70 1.65
N GLN A 56 -11.49 21.49 1.09
CA GLN A 56 -11.75 22.89 0.74
C GLN A 56 -12.40 23.03 -0.64
N SER A 57 -11.95 22.24 -1.62
CA SER A 57 -12.36 22.36 -3.03
C SER A 57 -13.59 21.52 -3.38
N GLY A 58 -13.85 20.44 -2.64
CA GLY A 58 -14.86 19.43 -2.96
C GLY A 58 -14.43 18.43 -4.06
N ASP A 59 -13.22 18.56 -4.63
CA ASP A 59 -12.69 17.63 -5.62
C ASP A 59 -11.88 16.51 -4.95
N THR A 60 -12.26 15.26 -5.18
CA THR A 60 -11.67 14.08 -4.53
C THR A 60 -10.80 13.24 -5.45
N ARG A 61 -10.59 13.68 -6.71
CA ARG A 61 -9.83 12.90 -7.70
C ARG A 61 -8.40 12.65 -7.25
N ASP A 62 -7.73 13.68 -6.76
CA ASP A 62 -6.33 13.58 -6.33
C ASP A 62 -6.20 12.68 -5.08
N VAL A 63 -7.21 12.67 -4.19
CA VAL A 63 -7.21 11.75 -3.04
C VAL A 63 -7.15 10.30 -3.48
N VAL A 64 -7.97 9.92 -4.47
CA VAL A 64 -7.98 8.56 -5.01
C VAL A 64 -6.66 8.24 -5.72
N TYR A 65 -6.15 9.20 -6.49
CA TYR A 65 -4.90 9.04 -7.23
C TYR A 65 -3.71 8.79 -6.31
N GLU A 66 -3.46 9.67 -5.33
CA GLU A 66 -2.32 9.55 -4.41
C GLU A 66 -2.47 8.37 -3.45
N THR A 67 -3.71 8.03 -3.04
CA THR A 67 -3.93 6.83 -2.23
C THR A 67 -3.57 5.56 -3.02
N ALA A 68 -3.89 5.53 -4.32
CA ALA A 68 -3.54 4.40 -5.16
C ALA A 68 -2.02 4.27 -5.33
N ASP A 69 -1.29 5.38 -5.48
CA ASP A 69 0.17 5.35 -5.60
C ASP A 69 0.84 4.98 -4.27
N LEU A 70 0.32 5.49 -3.15
CA LEU A 70 0.74 5.07 -1.82
C LEU A 70 0.56 3.56 -1.62
N TRP A 71 -0.56 2.99 -2.04
CA TRP A 71 -0.80 1.54 -1.98
C TRP A 71 0.14 0.78 -2.89
N PHE A 72 0.34 1.24 -4.13
CA PHE A 72 1.29 0.65 -5.07
C PHE A 72 2.71 0.59 -4.48
N HIS A 73 3.23 1.71 -4.00
CA HIS A 73 4.56 1.80 -3.42
C HIS A 73 4.68 1.02 -2.10
N SER A 74 3.62 0.95 -1.31
CA SER A 74 3.55 0.07 -0.14
C SER A 74 3.66 -1.40 -0.54
N MET A 75 3.01 -1.83 -1.62
CA MET A 75 3.12 -3.21 -2.12
C MET A 75 4.50 -3.53 -2.69
N VAL A 76 5.16 -2.58 -3.34
CA VAL A 76 6.57 -2.72 -3.77
C VAL A 76 7.49 -2.89 -2.55
N MET A 77 7.27 -2.11 -1.49
CA MET A 77 7.98 -2.26 -0.22
C MET A 77 7.77 -3.65 0.39
N LEU A 78 6.52 -4.14 0.45
CA LEU A 78 6.21 -5.48 0.94
C LEU A 78 6.94 -6.56 0.13
N SER A 79 6.85 -6.53 -1.21
CA SER A 79 7.53 -7.49 -2.08
C SER A 79 9.06 -7.46 -1.90
N ARG A 80 9.66 -6.28 -1.68
CA ARG A 80 11.09 -6.16 -1.37
C ARG A 80 11.47 -6.83 -0.06
N LEU A 81 10.58 -6.83 0.92
CA LEU A 81 10.76 -7.46 2.24
C LEU A 81 10.31 -8.94 2.26
N GLY A 82 9.89 -9.50 1.13
CA GLY A 82 9.40 -10.88 1.05
C GLY A 82 7.98 -11.08 1.59
N LEU A 83 7.21 -9.99 1.67
CA LEU A 83 5.82 -9.97 2.09
C LEU A 83 4.89 -9.74 0.89
N SER A 84 3.61 -10.04 1.08
CA SER A 84 2.55 -9.89 0.10
C SER A 84 1.44 -8.98 0.64
N PRO A 85 0.56 -8.45 -0.23
CA PRO A 85 -0.62 -7.71 0.22
C PRO A 85 -1.55 -8.57 1.08
N LYS A 86 -1.55 -9.89 0.85
CA LYS A 86 -2.34 -10.82 1.66
C LYS A 86 -1.96 -10.76 3.14
N ASP A 87 -0.68 -10.59 3.48
CA ASP A 87 -0.24 -10.47 4.86
C ASP A 87 -0.87 -9.25 5.55
N VAL A 88 -1.02 -8.13 4.83
CA VAL A 88 -1.69 -6.93 5.34
C VAL A 88 -3.21 -7.12 5.40
N LEU A 89 -3.82 -7.77 4.40
CA LEU A 89 -5.25 -8.04 4.38
C LEU A 89 -5.66 -9.01 5.51
N ASP A 90 -4.84 -10.02 5.80
CA ASP A 90 -5.07 -10.95 6.91
C ASP A 90 -4.98 -10.22 8.26
N GLU A 91 -4.03 -9.29 8.42
CA GLU A 91 -3.94 -8.41 9.59
C GLU A 91 -5.19 -7.52 9.71
N LEU A 92 -5.67 -6.92 8.62
CA LEU A 92 -6.92 -6.14 8.62
C LEU A 92 -8.14 -7.01 8.94
N ALA A 93 -8.20 -8.24 8.42
CA ALA A 93 -9.26 -9.21 8.71
C ALA A 93 -9.32 -9.53 10.22
N SER A 94 -8.15 -9.74 10.85
CA SER A 94 -8.07 -10.01 12.29
C SER A 94 -8.64 -8.87 13.15
N ARG A 95 -8.58 -7.62 12.66
CA ARG A 95 -9.16 -6.46 13.34
C ARG A 95 -10.68 -6.43 13.28
N PHE A 96 -11.31 -7.07 12.30
CA PHE A 96 -12.77 -7.25 12.28
C PHE A 96 -13.21 -8.24 13.34
N ASP A 97 -12.46 -9.32 13.56
CA ASP A 97 -12.75 -10.30 14.62
C ASP A 97 -12.58 -9.70 16.03
N LEU A 98 -11.71 -8.69 16.17
CA LEU A 98 -11.47 -7.98 17.42
C LEU A 98 -12.42 -6.79 17.66
N SER A 99 -13.03 -6.25 16.61
CA SER A 99 -13.92 -5.07 16.72
C SER A 99 -15.40 -5.47 16.78
N GLY A 100 -16.18 -5.13 17.81
CA GLY A 100 -15.94 -4.12 18.83
C GLY A 100 -16.90 -4.17 20.02
N LEU A 101 -17.25 -5.36 20.52
CA LEU A 101 -18.00 -5.55 21.78
C LEU A 101 -17.27 -6.47 22.76
N GLU A 102 -16.54 -7.48 22.29
CA GLU A 102 -15.89 -8.50 23.13
C GLU A 102 -14.60 -8.01 23.80
N GLU A 103 -13.82 -7.15 23.14
CA GLU A 103 -12.61 -6.55 23.74
C GLU A 103 -12.94 -5.54 24.87
N LYS A 104 -14.11 -4.89 24.83
CA LYS A 104 -14.60 -4.04 25.94
C LYS A 104 -15.17 -4.87 27.10
N ALA A 105 -15.83 -5.99 26.81
CA ALA A 105 -16.40 -6.87 27.83
C ALA A 105 -15.31 -7.66 28.60
N SER A 106 -14.25 -8.10 27.94
CA SER A 106 -13.13 -8.82 28.55
C SER A 106 -12.23 -7.97 29.45
N ARG A 107 -12.29 -6.63 29.33
CA ARG A 107 -11.57 -5.69 30.21
C ARG A 107 -12.27 -5.43 31.56
N SER A 108 -13.49 -5.94 31.74
CA SER A 108 -14.31 -5.73 32.95
C SER A 108 -14.44 -6.98 33.83
N GLN A 109 -13.62 -8.02 33.61
CA GLN A 109 -13.47 -9.18 34.49
C GLN A 109 -12.05 -9.27 35.05
#